data_AF-A0A937WTA7-F1
#
_entry.id   AF-A0A937WTA7-F1
#
_cell.length_a   1.000
_cell.length_b   1.000
_cell.length_c   1.000
_cell.angle_alpha   90.00
_cell.angle_beta   90.00
_cell.angle_gamma   90.00
#
_symmetry.space_group_name_H-M   'P 1'
#
loop_
_entity.id
_entity.type
_entity.pdbx_description
1 polymer ?
#
loop_
_entity_poly.entity_id
_entity_poly.type
_entity_poly.pdbx_seq_one_letter_code
_entity_poly.pdbx_strand_id
1 'polypeptide(L)'
;MLKYANMSSLTYFGILRAPTSWAKVTRKLCEALVDKGVDLNIFERKGFLYDKNFKISRRLTSRITNKFREDDIVFCFEHPSIYKYLRGSYKIGLLIYETSALPKEWVKNINEFLDLVIVPSSFCKEVFIKSGVDKEIRIIPYGFDKAEFNFNIKPFDIPTNKRFRFLSIINPHKREGLVELLIEYNDVEMGKYF
;
A
#
# COMPACT_ATOMS: atom_id res chain seq x y z
N MET A 1 -30.96 6.61 7.34
CA MET A 1 -30.77 5.15 7.50
C MET A 1 -30.82 4.54 6.10
N LEU A 2 -29.70 4.58 5.37
CA LEU A 2 -29.64 4.08 3.98
C LEU A 2 -29.51 2.56 4.01
N LYS A 3 -30.52 1.88 3.49
CA LYS A 3 -30.53 0.43 3.25
C LYS A 3 -29.47 0.11 2.20
N TYR A 4 -28.39 -0.57 2.61
CA TYR A 4 -27.38 -1.12 1.71
C TYR A 4 -28.02 -2.27 0.92
N ALA A 5 -28.68 -1.93 -0.19
CA ALA A 5 -29.10 -2.90 -1.18
C ALA A 5 -27.85 -3.59 -1.76
N ASN A 6 -27.81 -4.93 -1.68
CA ASN A 6 -26.81 -5.84 -2.28
C ASN A 6 -25.40 -5.26 -2.41
N MET A 7 -24.66 -5.17 -1.29
CA MET A 7 -23.22 -5.00 -1.39
C MET A 7 -22.63 -6.27 -2.02
N SER A 8 -22.07 -6.14 -3.23
CA SER A 8 -21.20 -7.16 -3.81
C SER A 8 -20.14 -7.56 -2.78
N SER A 9 -19.96 -8.86 -2.56
CA SER A 9 -18.88 -9.38 -1.72
C SER A 9 -17.52 -9.03 -2.33
N LEU A 10 -16.53 -8.77 -1.47
CA LEU A 10 -15.17 -8.43 -1.89
C LEU A 10 -14.24 -9.61 -1.67
N THR A 11 -13.41 -9.92 -2.66
CA THR A 11 -12.25 -10.78 -2.47
C THR A 11 -10.97 -9.94 -2.44
N TYR A 12 -10.22 -9.99 -1.34
CA TYR A 12 -8.84 -9.56 -1.36
C TYR A 12 -7.94 -10.67 -1.92
N PHE A 13 -7.09 -10.32 -2.89
CA PHE A 13 -6.02 -11.18 -3.38
C PHE A 13 -4.65 -10.54 -3.12
N GLY A 14 -3.85 -11.17 -2.26
CA GLY A 14 -2.48 -10.71 -2.01
C GLY A 14 -1.86 -11.20 -0.70
N ILE A 15 -0.66 -10.72 -0.40
CA ILE A 15 0.12 -11.15 0.77
C ILE A 15 -0.37 -10.46 2.05
N LEU A 16 -0.73 -11.25 3.07
CA LEU A 16 -1.02 -10.76 4.42
C LEU A 16 0.11 -11.08 5.42
N ARG A 17 0.79 -12.20 5.26
CA ARG A 17 1.83 -12.68 6.18
C ARG A 17 3.23 -12.30 5.74
N ALA A 18 3.52 -11.01 5.74
CA ALA A 18 4.85 -10.47 5.46
C ALA A 18 5.11 -9.19 6.26
N PRO A 19 6.38 -8.87 6.58
CA PRO A 19 6.75 -7.63 7.27
C PRO A 19 6.77 -6.39 6.35
N THR A 20 6.33 -6.52 5.10
CA THR A 20 6.37 -5.44 4.10
C THR A 20 5.29 -4.39 4.34
N SER A 21 5.51 -3.18 3.80
CA SER A 21 4.55 -2.07 3.88
C SER A 21 3.22 -2.42 3.20
N TRP A 22 3.24 -3.04 2.03
CA TRP A 22 2.02 -3.42 1.30
C TRP A 22 1.18 -4.43 2.10
N ALA A 23 1.83 -5.39 2.76
CA ALA A 23 1.15 -6.33 3.64
C ALA A 23 0.61 -5.63 4.90
N LYS A 24 1.37 -4.69 5.51
CA LYS A 24 0.89 -3.89 6.67
C LYS A 24 -0.35 -3.07 6.32
N VAL A 25 -0.27 -2.28 5.25
CA VAL A 25 -1.39 -1.44 4.78
C VAL A 25 -2.60 -2.31 4.47
N THR A 26 -2.40 -3.43 3.77
CA THR A 26 -3.54 -4.26 3.38
C THR A 26 -4.20 -4.98 4.56
N ARG A 27 -3.43 -5.43 5.56
CA ARG A 27 -4.02 -5.97 6.81
C ARG A 27 -4.96 -4.95 7.45
N LYS A 28 -4.52 -3.69 7.58
CA LYS A 28 -5.33 -2.60 8.15
C LYS A 28 -6.54 -2.26 7.29
N LEU A 29 -6.39 -2.23 5.96
CA LEU A 29 -7.50 -2.01 5.04
C LEU A 29 -8.55 -3.12 5.14
N CYS A 30 -8.12 -4.38 5.15
CA CYS A 30 -9.02 -5.52 5.30
C CYS A 30 -9.76 -5.50 6.64
N GLU A 31 -9.07 -5.18 7.74
CA GLU A 31 -9.69 -5.05 9.06
C GLU A 31 -10.77 -3.96 9.07
N ALA A 32 -10.48 -2.81 8.46
CA ALA A 32 -11.42 -1.70 8.33
C ALA A 32 -12.64 -2.06 7.46
N LEU A 33 -12.46 -2.82 6.38
CA LEU A 33 -13.58 -3.33 5.56
C LEU A 33 -14.47 -4.26 6.38
N VAL A 34 -13.89 -5.17 7.16
CA VAL A 34 -14.65 -6.04 8.07
C VAL A 34 -15.38 -5.21 9.13
N ASP A 35 -14.77 -4.17 9.68
CA ASP A 35 -15.42 -3.25 10.64
C ASP A 35 -16.60 -2.47 10.05
N LYS A 36 -16.60 -2.26 8.73
CA LYS A 36 -17.71 -1.65 8.00
C LYS A 36 -18.79 -2.66 7.58
N GLY A 37 -18.68 -3.92 7.99
CA GLY A 37 -19.66 -4.96 7.68
C GLY A 37 -19.56 -5.50 6.26
N VAL A 38 -18.44 -5.28 5.57
CA VAL A 38 -18.21 -5.85 4.24
C VAL A 38 -18.04 -7.37 4.36
N ASP A 39 -18.75 -8.14 3.51
CA ASP A 39 -18.46 -9.56 3.31
C ASP A 39 -17.13 -9.70 2.56
N LEU A 40 -16.07 -9.86 3.35
CA LEU A 40 -14.70 -9.99 2.86
C LEU A 40 -14.29 -11.46 2.79
N ASN A 41 -13.96 -11.90 1.59
CA ASN A 41 -13.22 -13.12 1.30
C ASN A 41 -11.73 -12.81 1.11
N ILE A 42 -10.85 -13.73 1.49
CA ILE A 42 -9.41 -13.55 1.33
C ILE A 42 -8.80 -14.74 0.60
N PHE A 43 -8.13 -14.44 -0.50
CA PHE A 43 -7.15 -15.29 -1.16
C PHE A 43 -5.74 -14.81 -0.77
N GLU A 44 -5.11 -15.52 0.16
CA GLU A 44 -3.79 -15.17 0.63
C GLU A 44 -2.70 -15.68 -0.32
N ARG A 45 -1.85 -14.77 -0.78
CA ARG A 45 -0.67 -15.13 -1.57
C ARG A 45 0.53 -15.45 -0.68
N LYS A 46 1.25 -16.50 -1.09
CA LYS A 46 2.60 -16.84 -0.62
C LYS A 46 3.61 -16.21 -1.58
N GLY A 47 4.02 -14.97 -1.30
CA GLY A 47 4.90 -14.18 -2.16
C GLY A 47 6.14 -13.67 -1.42
N PHE A 48 6.61 -12.47 -1.80
CA PHE A 48 7.82 -11.87 -1.28
C PHE A 48 7.80 -11.74 0.25
N LEU A 49 8.82 -12.30 0.91
CA LEU A 49 8.97 -12.33 2.38
C LEU A 49 7.77 -12.95 3.12
N TYR A 50 7.03 -13.85 2.47
CA TYR A 50 5.97 -14.59 3.14
C TYR A 50 6.55 -15.46 4.27
N ASP A 51 5.95 -15.36 5.45
CA ASP A 51 6.25 -16.22 6.60
C ASP A 51 4.95 -16.80 7.17
N LYS A 52 4.83 -18.13 7.13
CA LYS A 52 3.68 -18.85 7.68
C LYS A 52 3.46 -18.59 9.18
N ASN A 53 4.51 -18.25 9.91
CA ASN A 53 4.47 -17.97 11.34
C ASN A 53 4.17 -16.51 11.66
N PHE A 54 4.10 -15.63 10.66
CA PHE A 54 3.71 -14.25 10.84
C PHE A 54 2.27 -14.18 11.38
N LYS A 55 2.11 -13.59 12.56
CA LYS A 55 0.82 -13.49 13.23
C LYS A 55 -0.04 -12.40 12.57
N ILE A 56 -1.26 -12.77 12.21
CA ILE A 56 -2.31 -11.84 11.77
C ILE A 56 -3.54 -12.03 12.66
N SER A 57 -4.43 -11.04 12.72
CA SER A 57 -5.59 -11.07 13.61
C SER A 57 -6.53 -12.24 13.28
N ARG A 58 -7.20 -12.78 14.32
CA ARG A 58 -8.20 -13.84 14.15
C ARG A 58 -9.34 -13.42 13.22
N ARG A 59 -9.64 -12.12 13.20
CA ARG A 59 -10.61 -11.50 12.30
C ARG A 59 -10.23 -11.77 10.85
N LEU A 60 -8.98 -11.53 10.46
CA LEU A 60 -8.51 -11.81 9.11
C LEU A 60 -8.35 -13.31 8.85
N THR A 61 -7.80 -14.09 9.77
CA THR A 61 -7.62 -15.54 9.52
C THR A 61 -8.95 -16.24 9.25
N SER A 62 -10.04 -15.83 9.90
CA SER A 62 -11.39 -16.38 9.68
C SER A 62 -11.98 -16.11 8.29
N ARG A 63 -11.38 -15.21 7.51
CA ARG A 63 -11.81 -14.86 6.14
C ARG A 63 -10.95 -15.48 5.05
N ILE A 64 -9.87 -16.17 5.41
CA ILE A 64 -8.98 -16.83 4.44
C ILE A 64 -9.65 -18.12 3.97
N THR A 65 -10.13 -18.11 2.73
CA THR A 65 -10.67 -19.30 2.06
C THR A 65 -9.71 -19.85 1.00
N ASN A 66 -8.81 -18.99 0.50
CA ASN A 66 -7.92 -19.28 -0.64
C ASN A 66 -8.68 -19.78 -1.88
N LYS A 67 -9.91 -19.28 -2.07
CA LYS A 67 -10.73 -19.52 -3.25
C LYS A 67 -11.27 -18.17 -3.72
N PHE A 68 -11.31 -17.99 -5.03
CA PHE A 68 -12.08 -16.90 -5.62
C PHE A 68 -13.57 -17.24 -5.58
N ARG A 69 -14.40 -16.19 -5.52
CA ARG A 69 -15.84 -16.27 -5.74
C ARG A 69 -16.11 -15.55 -7.07
N GLU A 70 -16.86 -16.17 -7.97
CA GLU A 70 -16.98 -15.69 -9.35
C GLU A 70 -17.62 -14.29 -9.43
N ASP A 71 -18.62 -14.04 -8.60
CA ASP A 71 -19.35 -12.76 -8.59
C ASP A 71 -18.65 -11.64 -7.80
N ASP A 72 -17.55 -11.95 -7.09
CA ASP A 72 -16.86 -10.96 -6.25
C ASP A 72 -16.15 -9.89 -7.08
N ILE A 73 -16.19 -8.67 -6.55
CA ILE A 73 -15.20 -7.65 -6.89
C ILE A 73 -13.89 -8.05 -6.20
N VAL A 74 -12.82 -8.15 -6.97
CA VAL A 74 -11.49 -8.50 -6.47
C VAL A 74 -10.62 -7.26 -6.40
N PHE A 75 -10.01 -7.01 -5.25
CA PHE A 75 -8.97 -6.00 -5.14
C PHE A 75 -7.65 -6.62 -4.70
N CYS A 76 -6.54 -6.06 -5.19
CA CYS A 76 -5.20 -6.53 -4.87
C CYS A 76 -4.23 -5.38 -4.66
N PHE A 77 -3.23 -5.58 -3.80
CA PHE A 77 -2.09 -4.67 -3.64
C PHE A 77 -0.82 -5.49 -3.82
N GLU A 78 -0.52 -5.78 -5.09
CA GLU A 78 0.46 -6.78 -5.52
C GLU A 78 1.25 -6.31 -6.74
N HIS A 79 2.36 -6.98 -7.02
CA HIS A 79 3.15 -6.71 -8.22
C HIS A 79 2.36 -7.05 -9.49
N PRO A 80 2.35 -6.21 -10.55
CA PRO A 80 1.54 -6.44 -11.75
C PRO A 80 1.76 -7.76 -12.48
N SER A 81 2.94 -8.38 -12.37
CA SER A 81 3.21 -9.71 -12.97
C SER A 81 2.31 -10.84 -12.43
N ILE A 82 1.61 -10.59 -11.32
CA ILE A 82 0.70 -11.55 -10.68
C ILE A 82 -0.75 -11.36 -11.15
N TYR A 83 -1.09 -10.27 -11.85
CA TYR A 83 -2.49 -9.96 -12.19
C TYR A 83 -3.18 -10.99 -13.09
N LYS A 84 -2.42 -11.78 -13.86
CA LYS A 84 -2.91 -12.93 -14.61
C LYS A 84 -3.63 -14.00 -13.77
N TYR A 85 -3.43 -14.00 -12.45
CA TYR A 85 -4.06 -14.92 -11.52
C TYR A 85 -5.36 -14.40 -10.89
N LEU A 86 -5.73 -13.13 -11.09
CA LEU A 86 -6.98 -12.57 -10.57
C LEU A 86 -8.20 -13.24 -11.21
N ARG A 87 -9.22 -13.56 -10.42
CA ARG A 87 -10.51 -14.12 -10.89
C ARG A 87 -11.67 -13.50 -10.12
N GLY A 88 -12.61 -12.90 -10.83
CA GLY A 88 -13.82 -12.27 -10.28
C GLY A 88 -14.48 -11.38 -11.33
N SER A 89 -15.63 -10.83 -10.98
CA SER A 89 -16.48 -10.04 -11.88
C SER A 89 -15.91 -8.66 -12.21
N TYR A 90 -15.11 -8.10 -11.31
CA TYR A 90 -14.45 -6.80 -11.49
C TYR A 90 -13.12 -6.75 -10.72
N LYS A 91 -12.04 -6.28 -11.34
CA LYS A 91 -10.66 -6.37 -10.80
C LYS A 91 -10.04 -4.99 -10.59
N ILE A 92 -9.66 -4.74 -9.33
CA ILE A 92 -9.10 -3.48 -8.86
C ILE A 92 -7.63 -3.67 -8.43
N GLY A 93 -6.73 -2.88 -9.00
CA GLY A 93 -5.32 -2.84 -8.58
C GLY A 93 -5.02 -1.60 -7.74
N LEU A 94 -4.60 -1.80 -6.50
CA LEU A 94 -4.01 -0.76 -5.67
C LEU A 94 -2.53 -0.67 -6.02
N LEU A 95 -2.09 0.49 -6.49
CA LEU A 95 -0.74 0.68 -6.99
C LEU A 95 -0.14 2.00 -6.53
N ILE A 96 1.16 1.97 -6.23
CA ILE A 96 1.98 3.14 -5.96
C ILE A 96 3.21 3.06 -6.84
N TYR A 97 3.69 4.21 -7.30
CA TYR A 97 4.94 4.30 -8.02
C TYR A 97 5.59 5.66 -7.77
N GLU A 98 6.88 5.62 -7.49
CA GLU A 98 7.64 6.76 -6.95
C GLU A 98 8.67 7.30 -7.95
N THR A 99 8.56 6.89 -9.22
CA THR A 99 9.46 7.37 -10.29
C THR A 99 8.67 7.85 -11.51
N SER A 100 9.35 8.40 -12.51
CA SER A 100 8.74 9.14 -13.62
C SER A 100 8.07 8.30 -14.70
N ALA A 101 8.39 7.00 -14.80
CA ALA A 101 7.85 6.12 -15.84
C ALA A 101 7.72 4.67 -15.37
N LEU A 102 6.58 4.05 -15.67
CA LEU A 102 6.33 2.65 -15.36
C LEU A 102 7.15 1.71 -16.26
N PRO A 103 7.53 0.52 -15.76
CA PRO A 103 8.06 -0.54 -16.62
C PRO A 103 7.01 -0.93 -17.67
N LYS A 104 7.44 -1.16 -18.92
CA LYS A 104 6.53 -1.56 -20.02
C LYS A 104 5.68 -2.79 -19.67
N GLU A 105 6.26 -3.74 -18.93
CA GLU A 105 5.56 -4.95 -18.48
C GLU A 105 4.43 -4.63 -17.49
N TRP A 106 4.61 -3.62 -16.61
CA TRP A 106 3.56 -3.20 -15.69
C TRP A 106 2.38 -2.62 -16.46
N VAL A 107 2.65 -1.73 -17.43
CA VAL A 107 1.62 -1.13 -18.28
C VAL A 107 0.83 -2.22 -19.00
N LYS A 108 1.52 -3.18 -19.62
CA LYS A 108 0.87 -4.33 -20.28
C LYS A 108 -0.05 -5.09 -19.32
N ASN A 109 0.47 -5.52 -18.17
CA ASN A 109 -0.30 -6.33 -17.22
C ASN A 109 -1.47 -5.56 -16.61
N ILE A 110 -1.31 -4.26 -16.36
CA ILE A 110 -2.41 -3.40 -15.87
C ILE A 110 -3.53 -3.35 -16.92
N ASN A 111 -3.19 -3.03 -18.18
CA ASN A 111 -4.19 -2.87 -19.23
C ASN A 111 -4.86 -4.21 -19.61
N GLU A 112 -4.14 -5.33 -19.47
CA GLU A 112 -4.67 -6.66 -19.79
C GLU A 112 -5.61 -7.21 -18.71
N PHE A 113 -5.29 -7.00 -17.43
CA PHE A 113 -5.95 -7.76 -16.35
C PHE A 113 -6.86 -6.96 -15.43
N LEU A 114 -6.68 -5.64 -15.33
CA LEU A 114 -7.46 -4.80 -14.41
C LEU A 114 -8.59 -4.06 -15.12
N ASP A 115 -9.64 -3.77 -14.34
CA ASP A 115 -10.77 -2.93 -14.74
C ASP A 115 -10.64 -1.53 -14.15
N LEU A 116 -10.07 -1.42 -12.94
CA LEU A 116 -9.83 -0.16 -12.24
C LEU A 116 -8.45 -0.14 -11.58
N VAL A 117 -7.80 1.02 -11.64
CA VAL A 117 -6.56 1.31 -10.91
C VAL A 117 -6.83 2.35 -9.83
N ILE A 118 -6.35 2.07 -8.62
CA ILE A 118 -6.38 3.01 -7.50
C ILE A 118 -4.95 3.39 -7.14
N VAL A 119 -4.68 4.70 -7.15
CA VAL A 119 -3.37 5.28 -6.80
C VAL A 119 -3.49 6.27 -5.63
N PRO A 120 -2.41 6.52 -4.86
CA PRO A 120 -2.51 7.37 -3.67
C PRO A 120 -2.44 8.87 -3.96
N SER A 121 -2.04 9.29 -5.16
CA SER A 121 -1.78 10.71 -5.46
C SER A 121 -2.01 11.07 -6.93
N SER A 122 -2.15 12.37 -7.19
CA SER A 122 -2.18 12.94 -8.55
C SER A 122 -0.87 12.66 -9.31
N PHE A 123 0.28 12.73 -8.64
CA PHE A 123 1.56 12.37 -9.22
C PHE A 123 1.55 10.94 -9.78
N CYS A 124 1.15 9.95 -8.98
CA CYS A 124 1.06 8.57 -9.46
C CYS A 124 0.07 8.47 -10.63
N LYS A 125 -1.10 9.12 -10.55
CA LYS A 125 -2.08 9.10 -11.65
C LYS A 125 -1.47 9.62 -12.95
N GLU A 126 -0.76 10.74 -12.91
CA GLU A 126 -0.09 11.30 -14.09
C GLU A 126 0.99 10.38 -14.65
N VAL A 127 1.82 9.79 -13.80
CA VAL A 127 2.86 8.84 -14.23
C VAL A 127 2.24 7.65 -14.95
N PHE A 128 1.14 7.10 -14.43
CA PHE A 128 0.45 5.95 -15.02
C PHE A 128 -0.12 6.29 -16.39
N ILE A 129 -0.81 7.43 -16.51
CA ILE A 129 -1.37 7.91 -17.78
C ILE A 129 -0.25 8.15 -18.80
N LYS A 130 0.81 8.89 -18.42
CA LYS A 130 1.96 9.18 -19.29
C LYS A 130 2.71 7.92 -19.72
N SER A 131 2.67 6.87 -18.90
CA SER A 131 3.29 5.57 -19.23
C SER A 131 2.43 4.70 -20.14
N GLY A 132 1.18 5.07 -20.44
CA GLY A 132 0.29 4.36 -21.36
C GLY A 132 -0.75 3.45 -20.70
N VAL A 133 -1.06 3.66 -19.42
CA VAL A 133 -2.20 2.96 -18.78
C VAL A 133 -3.51 3.50 -19.33
N ASP A 134 -4.35 2.61 -19.88
CA ASP A 134 -5.62 2.96 -20.55
C ASP A 134 -6.87 2.72 -19.68
N LYS A 135 -6.67 2.25 -18.45
CA LYS A 135 -7.75 1.98 -17.48
C LYS A 135 -8.22 3.23 -16.76
N GLU A 136 -9.41 3.12 -16.17
CA GLU A 136 -9.86 4.12 -15.21
C GLU A 136 -8.89 4.18 -14.03
N ILE A 137 -8.44 5.39 -13.69
CA ILE A 137 -7.54 5.63 -12.55
C ILE A 137 -8.21 6.58 -11.55
N ARG A 138 -8.46 6.08 -10.35
CA ARG A 138 -9.00 6.83 -9.21
C ARG A 138 -7.91 7.12 -8.18
N ILE A 139 -7.98 8.31 -7.58
CA ILE A 139 -7.08 8.70 -6.51
C ILE A 139 -7.77 8.42 -5.18
N ILE A 140 -7.18 7.54 -4.38
CA ILE A 140 -7.58 7.31 -2.99
C ILE A 140 -6.31 7.37 -2.14
N PRO A 141 -6.07 8.49 -1.42
CA PRO A 141 -4.91 8.61 -0.54
C PRO A 141 -4.93 7.53 0.55
N TYR A 142 -3.76 7.05 0.92
CA TYR A 142 -3.66 6.15 2.07
C TYR A 142 -3.97 6.90 3.37
N GLY A 143 -4.72 6.23 4.24
CA GLY A 143 -4.96 6.70 5.60
C GLY A 143 -3.86 6.26 6.57
N PHE A 144 -3.96 6.74 7.80
CA PHE A 144 -3.17 6.25 8.92
C PHE A 144 -4.10 5.78 10.04
N ASP A 145 -3.59 4.88 10.89
CA ASP A 145 -4.32 4.38 12.05
C ASP A 145 -4.26 5.41 13.19
N LYS A 146 -5.37 6.09 13.49
CA LYS A 146 -5.43 7.09 14.57
C LYS A 146 -5.24 6.48 15.96
N ALA A 147 -5.44 5.18 16.15
CA ALA A 147 -5.14 4.53 17.41
C ALA A 147 -3.63 4.32 17.61
N GLU A 148 -2.87 4.13 16.52
CA GLU A 148 -1.42 3.99 16.52
C GLU A 148 -0.71 5.36 16.48
N PHE A 149 -1.18 6.26 15.61
CA PHE A 149 -0.62 7.59 15.39
C PHE A 149 -1.55 8.66 15.97
N ASN A 150 -1.34 8.99 17.24
CA ASN A 150 -2.04 10.04 17.95
C ASN A 150 -1.11 10.84 18.87
N PHE A 151 -1.62 11.92 19.44
CA PHE A 151 -0.87 12.80 20.33
C PHE A 151 -0.80 12.32 21.79
N ASN A 152 -1.50 11.24 22.15
CA ASN A 152 -1.53 10.66 23.50
C ASN A 152 -0.42 9.61 23.68
N ILE A 153 0.79 9.92 23.20
CA ILE A 153 1.96 9.06 23.32
C ILE A 153 3.04 9.77 24.14
N LYS A 154 3.83 9.00 24.89
CA LYS A 154 5.01 9.56 25.56
C LYS A 154 6.02 9.98 24.48
N PRO A 155 6.46 11.25 24.43
CA PRO A 155 7.48 11.68 23.49
C PRO A 155 8.76 10.86 23.65
N PHE A 156 9.40 10.55 22.53
CA PHE A 156 10.72 9.94 22.55
C PHE A 156 11.74 10.97 23.03
N ASP A 157 12.52 10.61 24.05
CA ASP A 157 13.58 11.47 24.55
C ASP A 157 14.77 11.42 23.59
N ILE A 158 15.02 12.53 22.89
CA ILE A 158 16.11 12.63 21.92
C ILE A 158 17.34 13.10 22.70
N PRO A 159 18.43 12.32 22.75
CA PRO A 159 19.59 12.59 23.61
C PRO A 159 20.47 13.72 23.03
N THR A 160 19.93 14.93 22.96
CA THR A 160 20.64 16.12 22.49
C THR A 160 20.00 17.40 23.04
N ASN A 161 20.83 18.36 23.42
CA ASN A 161 20.41 19.71 23.83
C ASN A 161 20.46 20.72 22.66
N LYS A 162 20.70 20.25 21.43
CA LYS A 162 20.74 21.12 20.24
C LYS A 162 19.38 21.80 20.04
N ARG A 163 19.40 23.11 19.76
CA ARG A 163 18.19 23.91 19.49
C ARG A 163 17.45 23.45 18.24
N PHE A 164 18.19 23.14 17.18
CA PHE A 164 17.64 22.63 15.92
C PHE A 164 17.91 21.14 15.81
N ARG A 165 16.87 20.37 15.45
CA ARG A 165 16.91 18.92 15.33
C ARG A 165 16.33 18.53 13.96
N PHE A 166 17.12 17.82 13.17
CA PHE A 166 16.68 17.24 11.90
C PHE A 166 16.42 15.74 12.13
N LEU A 167 15.23 15.26 11.76
CA LEU A 167 14.86 13.86 11.82
C LEU A 167 14.65 13.33 10.40
N SER A 168 15.35 12.26 10.07
CA SER A 168 15.17 11.53 8.80
C SER A 168 14.70 10.12 9.08
N ILE A 169 13.57 9.73 8.47
CA ILE A 169 12.98 8.40 8.58
C ILE A 169 13.09 7.75 7.21
N ILE A 170 14.26 7.18 6.91
CA ILE A 170 14.55 6.57 5.61
C ILE A 170 15.26 5.23 5.79
N ASN A 171 15.06 4.35 4.81
CA ASN A 171 15.94 3.21 4.64
C ASN A 171 17.21 3.67 3.87
N PRO A 172 18.38 3.04 4.08
CA PRO A 172 19.63 3.42 3.42
C PRO A 172 19.67 2.95 1.95
N HIS A 173 18.67 3.33 1.17
CA HIS A 173 18.61 3.11 -0.27
C HIS A 173 19.01 4.38 -1.01
N LYS A 174 19.71 4.23 -2.14
CA LYS A 174 20.15 5.37 -2.99
C LYS A 174 19.00 6.32 -3.36
N ARG A 175 17.80 5.79 -3.61
CA ARG A 175 16.61 6.57 -3.97
C ARG A 175 16.11 7.49 -2.83
N GLU A 176 16.54 7.25 -1.60
CA GLU A 176 16.15 8.02 -0.41
C GLU A 176 17.16 9.14 -0.08
N GLY A 177 18.25 9.27 -0.85
CA GLY A 177 19.16 10.43 -0.76
C GLY A 177 19.93 10.57 0.56
N LEU A 178 20.20 9.45 1.27
CA LEU A 178 20.85 9.50 2.59
C LEU A 178 22.23 10.16 2.56
N VAL A 179 23.03 9.91 1.51
CA VAL A 179 24.40 10.45 1.42
C VAL A 179 24.35 11.96 1.22
N GLU A 180 23.49 12.41 0.30
CA GLU A 180 23.25 13.81 0.00
C GLU A 180 22.77 14.56 1.25
N LEU A 181 21.82 13.98 2.00
CA LEU A 181 21.33 14.54 3.25
C LEU A 181 22.45 14.73 4.29
N LEU A 182 23.36 13.75 4.42
CA LEU A 182 24.46 13.81 5.40
C LEU A 182 25.52 14.84 5.01
N ILE A 183 25.83 14.97 3.71
CA ILE A 183 26.75 16.00 3.20
C ILE A 183 26.22 17.38 3.54
N GLU A 184 24.96 17.66 3.21
CA GLU A 184 24.34 18.96 3.48
C GLU A 184 24.22 19.25 4.98
N TYR A 185 23.89 18.25 5.79
CA TYR A 185 23.86 18.39 7.24
C TYR A 185 25.23 18.77 7.81
N ASN A 186 26.30 18.13 7.34
CA ASN A 186 27.66 18.46 7.75
C ASN A 186 28.03 19.90 7.35
N ASP A 187 27.63 20.34 6.16
CA ASP A 187 27.90 21.70 5.70
C ASP A 187 27.18 22.77 6.52
N VAL A 188 25.95 22.49 6.96
CA VAL A 188 25.22 23.31 7.94
C VAL A 188 25.94 23.33 9.30
N GLU A 189 26.37 22.19 9.81
CA GLU A 189 27.07 22.11 11.11
C GLU A 189 28.45 22.79 11.08
N MET A 190 29.12 22.78 9.93
CA MET A 190 30.39 23.46 9.69
C MET A 190 30.23 24.97 9.40
N GLY A 191 28.99 25.50 9.43
CA GLY A 191 28.71 26.92 9.21
C GLY A 191 28.95 27.39 7.79
N LYS A 192 28.92 26.52 6.77
CA LYS A 192 29.22 26.94 5.38
C LYS A 192 28.17 27.87 4.76
N TYR A 193 26.99 27.97 5.36
CA TYR A 193 25.86 28.75 4.85
C TYR A 193 25.53 29.98 5.72
N PHE A 194 26.35 30.30 6.73
CA PHE A 194 26.18 31.42 7.67
C PHE A 194 27.51 32.13 7.92
#